data_AF-X8CMQ5-F1
#
_entry.id   AF-X8CMQ5-F1
#
_cell.length_a   1.000
_cell.length_b   1.000
_cell.length_c   1.000
_cell.angle_alpha   90.00
_cell.angle_beta   90.00
_cell.angle_gamma   90.00
#
_symmetry.space_group_name_H-M   'P 1'
#
loop_
_entity.id
_entity.type
_entity.pdbx_description
1 polymer ?
#
loop_
_entity_poly.entity_id
_entity_poly.type
_entity_poly.pdbx_seq_one_letter_code
_entity_poly.pdbx_strand_id
1 'polypeptide(L)'
;MKASAYRCGESWSTLVAHRPTGRRLLIQGSAGFVKGALAGHRADAVYLSVGQLGLQPRSYLVDYWAETVRAVGARRVILIHWDDFFRPLTKPLRALPYAGDDLDVSIRVLDELAAQDGVALHLPTVWRREDPWSEAV
;
A
#
# COMPACT_ATOMS: atom_id res chain seq x y z
N MET A 1 -7.74 -28.73 0.62
CA MET A 1 -8.39 -27.55 0.00
C MET A 1 -7.40 -26.95 -1.00
N LYS A 2 -7.80 -26.63 -2.24
CA LYS A 2 -6.91 -25.96 -3.22
C LYS A 2 -7.18 -24.45 -3.17
N ALA A 3 -6.14 -23.63 -3.17
CA ALA A 3 -6.28 -22.17 -3.20
C ALA A 3 -7.13 -21.70 -4.40
N SER A 4 -7.02 -22.38 -5.55
CA SER A 4 -7.80 -22.10 -6.76
C SER A 4 -9.32 -22.31 -6.63
N ALA A 5 -9.78 -23.02 -5.60
CA ALA A 5 -11.20 -23.22 -5.33
C ALA A 5 -11.77 -22.17 -4.36
N TYR A 6 -10.92 -21.32 -3.77
CA TYR A 6 -11.33 -20.23 -2.92
C TYR A 6 -11.90 -19.09 -3.78
N ARG A 7 -13.16 -18.73 -3.56
CA ARG A 7 -13.77 -17.56 -4.19
C ARG A 7 -13.57 -16.38 -3.24
N CYS A 8 -12.65 -15.48 -3.58
CA CYS A 8 -12.62 -14.17 -2.94
C CYS A 8 -13.92 -13.44 -3.26
N GLY A 9 -14.52 -12.82 -2.24
CA GLY A 9 -15.53 -11.79 -2.43
C GLY A 9 -14.90 -10.48 -2.88
N GLU A 10 -15.61 -9.37 -2.65
CA GLU A 10 -15.11 -8.04 -2.94
C GLU A 10 -13.99 -7.62 -1.98
N SER A 11 -13.05 -6.82 -2.49
CA SER A 11 -12.04 -6.13 -1.69
C SER A 11 -12.42 -4.67 -1.56
N TRP A 12 -12.33 -4.13 -0.35
CA TRP A 12 -12.75 -2.76 -0.04
C TRP A 12 -11.57 -1.90 0.37
N SER A 13 -11.54 -0.67 -0.14
CA SER A 13 -10.72 0.40 0.41
C SER A 13 -11.33 0.87 1.74
N THR A 14 -10.54 0.94 2.80
CA THR A 14 -11.04 1.36 4.12
C THR A 14 -10.53 2.75 4.48
N LEU A 15 -11.43 3.71 4.69
CA LEU A 15 -11.09 5.04 5.17
C LEU A 15 -11.34 5.15 6.68
N VAL A 16 -10.32 5.51 7.44
CA VAL A 16 -10.40 5.68 8.90
C VAL A 16 -10.22 7.14 9.25
N ALA A 17 -11.13 7.69 10.06
CA ALA A 17 -11.09 9.06 10.55
C ALA A 17 -10.96 9.10 12.07
N HIS A 18 -9.87 9.70 12.56
CA HIS A 18 -9.71 9.98 13.98
C HIS A 18 -10.41 11.30 14.31
N ARG A 19 -11.65 11.20 14.81
CA ARG A 19 -12.54 12.36 15.02
C ARG A 19 -11.93 13.48 15.87
N PRO A 20 -11.24 13.22 16.99
CA PRO A 20 -10.69 14.30 17.83
C PRO A 20 -9.63 15.16 17.14
N THR A 21 -8.81 14.59 16.24
CA THR A 21 -7.73 15.33 15.57
C THR A 21 -8.04 15.66 14.12
N GLY A 22 -9.15 15.18 13.57
CA GLY A 22 -9.51 15.31 12.16
C GLY A 22 -8.62 14.51 11.18
N ARG A 23 -7.61 13.80 11.70
CA ARG A 23 -6.64 13.04 10.90
C ARG A 23 -7.30 11.84 10.24
N ARG A 24 -6.88 11.52 9.02
CA ARG A 24 -7.47 10.46 8.20
C ARG A 24 -6.39 9.54 7.66
N LEU A 25 -6.71 8.26 7.54
CA LEU A 25 -5.86 7.30 6.83
C LEU A 25 -6.70 6.45 5.89
N LEU A 26 -6.09 6.02 4.80
CA LEU A 26 -6.63 5.03 3.86
C LEU A 26 -5.88 3.71 4.06
N ILE A 27 -6.61 2.60 4.05
CA ILE A 27 -6.04 1.26 3.95
C ILE A 27 -6.49 0.69 2.61
N GLN A 28 -5.56 0.60 1.68
CA GLN A 28 -5.74 -0.04 0.38
C GLN A 28 -5.19 -1.47 0.46
N GLY A 29 -6.02 -2.39 0.95
CA GLY A 29 -5.60 -3.76 1.30
C GLY A 29 -5.20 -4.65 0.11
N SER A 30 -5.62 -4.30 -1.11
CA SER A 30 -5.22 -4.97 -2.34
C SER A 30 -4.48 -4.03 -3.29
N ALA A 31 -3.55 -4.58 -4.06
CA ALA A 31 -2.81 -3.88 -5.11
C ALA A 31 -3.66 -3.65 -6.38
N GLY A 32 -4.92 -3.22 -6.19
CA GLY A 32 -5.84 -2.92 -7.27
C GLY A 32 -6.72 -1.72 -6.94
N PHE A 33 -7.38 -1.17 -7.95
CA PHE A 33 -8.16 0.06 -7.84
C PHE A 33 -9.38 0.04 -8.77
N VAL A 34 -10.36 0.89 -8.45
CA VAL A 34 -11.46 1.25 -9.34
C VAL A 34 -11.36 2.75 -9.60
N LYS A 35 -11.29 3.13 -10.87
CA LYS A 35 -11.12 4.53 -11.28
C LYS A 35 -12.21 5.42 -10.68
N GLY A 36 -11.79 6.50 -10.01
CA GLY A 36 -12.68 7.48 -9.39
C GLY A 36 -13.34 7.04 -8.09
N ALA A 37 -13.11 5.81 -7.61
CA ALA A 37 -13.74 5.32 -6.38
C ALA A 37 -13.36 6.12 -5.13
N LEU A 38 -12.20 6.78 -5.15
CA LEU A 38 -11.69 7.61 -4.06
C LEU A 38 -11.86 9.12 -4.31
N ALA A 39 -12.56 9.52 -5.38
CA ALA A 39 -12.78 10.92 -5.69
C ALA A 39 -13.56 11.63 -4.56
N GLY A 40 -13.07 12.79 -4.12
CA GLY A 40 -13.67 13.57 -3.03
C GLY A 40 -13.31 13.08 -1.63
N HIS A 41 -12.65 11.92 -1.49
CA HIS A 41 -12.10 11.47 -0.21
C HIS A 41 -10.74 12.14 0.08
N ARG A 42 -10.33 12.05 1.35
CA ARG A 42 -9.08 12.64 1.86
C ARG A 42 -8.46 11.71 2.89
N ALA A 43 -7.15 11.52 2.81
CA ALA A 43 -6.36 10.76 3.79
C ALA A 43 -4.95 11.36 3.88
N ASP A 44 -4.46 11.58 5.09
CA ASP A 44 -3.11 12.11 5.31
C ASP A 44 -2.05 11.02 5.06
N ALA A 45 -2.40 9.77 5.34
CA ALA A 45 -1.55 8.61 5.17
C ALA A 45 -2.28 7.46 4.46
N VAL A 46 -1.55 6.65 3.69
CA VAL A 46 -2.07 5.45 3.04
C VAL A 46 -1.24 4.24 3.46
N TYR A 47 -1.90 3.19 3.95
CA TYR A 47 -1.34 1.85 3.94
C TYR A 47 -1.64 1.22 2.58
N LEU A 48 -0.61 1.05 1.75
CA LEU A 48 -0.73 0.69 0.34
C LEU A 48 -0.22 -0.73 0.10
N SER A 49 -1.09 -1.61 -0.35
CA SER A 49 -0.74 -2.98 -0.70
C SER A 49 0.07 -3.04 -2.00
N VAL A 50 1.19 -3.76 -1.99
CA VAL A 50 2.06 -3.93 -3.16
C VAL A 50 2.23 -5.38 -3.58
N GLY A 51 1.49 -6.31 -2.97
CA GLY A 51 1.57 -7.72 -3.30
C GLY A 51 1.24 -7.97 -4.77
N GLN A 52 2.20 -8.58 -5.48
CA GLN A 52 2.15 -8.89 -6.91
C GLN A 52 2.11 -7.66 -7.84
N LEU A 53 2.29 -6.45 -7.29
CA LEU A 53 2.25 -5.23 -8.07
C LEU A 53 3.43 -5.18 -9.06
N GLY A 54 4.56 -5.80 -8.73
CA GLY A 54 5.76 -5.82 -9.57
C GLY A 54 5.59 -6.59 -10.88
N LEU A 55 4.56 -7.44 -10.94
CA LEU A 55 4.21 -8.21 -12.14
C LEU A 55 3.35 -7.40 -13.12
N GLN A 56 2.85 -6.23 -12.71
CA GLN A 56 2.01 -5.37 -13.54
C GLN A 56 2.85 -4.43 -14.41
N PRO A 57 2.34 -3.99 -15.58
CA PRO A 57 3.04 -3.00 -16.38
C PRO A 57 3.16 -1.67 -15.63
N ARG A 58 4.22 -0.90 -15.90
CA ARG A 58 4.46 0.41 -15.26
C ARG A 58 3.24 1.34 -15.31
N SER A 59 2.48 1.35 -16.40
CA SER A 59 1.26 2.15 -16.52
C SER A 59 0.23 1.83 -15.43
N TYR A 60 0.10 0.55 -15.06
CA TYR A 60 -0.79 0.13 -13.99
C TYR A 60 -0.33 0.68 -12.63
N LEU A 61 0.97 0.69 -12.35
CA LEU A 61 1.50 1.26 -11.11
C LEU A 61 1.27 2.77 -11.03
N VAL A 62 1.44 3.48 -12.16
CA VAL A 62 1.16 4.91 -12.27
C VAL A 62 -0.33 5.19 -12.03
N ASP A 63 -1.22 4.43 -12.66
CA ASP A 63 -2.67 4.57 -12.47
C ASP A 63 -3.08 4.19 -11.04
N TYR A 64 -2.51 3.11 -10.47
CA TYR A 64 -2.75 2.70 -9.10
C TYR A 64 -2.37 3.80 -8.11
N TRP A 65 -1.18 4.39 -8.26
CA TRP A 65 -0.74 5.52 -7.45
C TRP A 65 -1.66 6.74 -7.61
N ALA A 66 -2.06 7.06 -8.84
CA ALA A 66 -2.96 8.17 -9.12
C ALA A 66 -4.33 7.99 -8.46
N GLU A 67 -4.92 6.80 -8.59
CA GLU A 67 -6.27 6.48 -8.12
C GLU A 67 -6.33 6.17 -6.62
N THR A 68 -5.19 6.00 -5.94
CA THR A 68 -5.14 5.71 -4.49
C THR A 68 -4.44 6.81 -3.69
N VAL A 69 -3.17 7.10 -3.98
CA VAL A 69 -2.33 8.03 -3.21
C VAL A 69 -2.63 9.47 -3.58
N ARG A 70 -2.58 9.81 -4.88
CA ARG A 70 -2.89 11.18 -5.34
C ARG A 70 -4.35 11.53 -5.14
N ALA A 71 -5.27 10.59 -5.42
CA ALA A 71 -6.71 10.80 -5.30
C ALA A 71 -7.15 11.33 -3.92
N VAL A 72 -6.52 10.83 -2.85
CA VAL A 72 -6.84 11.22 -1.47
C VAL A 72 -5.94 12.33 -0.92
N GLY A 73 -4.94 12.78 -1.70
CA GLY A 73 -4.00 13.82 -1.30
C GLY A 73 -3.07 13.39 -0.16
N ALA A 74 -2.61 12.15 -0.17
CA ALA A 74 -1.76 11.63 0.89
C ALA A 74 -0.38 12.28 0.89
N ARG A 75 0.19 12.43 2.10
CA ARG A 75 1.56 12.91 2.31
C ARG A 75 2.52 11.80 2.77
N ARG A 76 1.98 10.66 3.20
CA ARG A 76 2.76 9.47 3.56
C ARG A 76 2.12 8.20 3.02
N VAL A 77 2.96 7.28 2.57
CA VAL A 77 2.59 5.93 2.18
C VAL A 77 3.41 4.91 2.98
N ILE A 78 2.73 3.93 3.54
CA ILE A 78 3.32 2.79 4.24
C ILE A 78 2.99 1.53 3.43
N LEU A 79 4.00 0.87 2.89
CA LEU A 79 3.82 -0.32 2.07
C LEU A 79 3.43 -1.53 2.93
N ILE A 80 2.39 -2.25 2.50
CA ILE A 80 1.88 -3.46 3.14
C ILE A 80 1.78 -4.61 2.12
N HIS A 81 1.61 -5.84 2.60
CA HIS A 81 1.44 -7.04 1.76
C HIS A 81 2.61 -7.30 0.79
N TRP A 82 3.82 -6.89 1.18
CA TRP A 82 5.05 -7.12 0.41
C TRP A 82 5.81 -8.39 0.87
N ASP A 83 5.60 -8.81 2.12
CA ASP A 83 6.37 -9.86 2.78
C ASP A 83 5.78 -11.27 2.60
N ASP A 84 6.63 -12.26 2.77
CA ASP A 84 6.28 -13.68 2.77
C ASP A 84 5.45 -14.02 4.02
N PHE A 85 4.12 -13.89 3.87
CA PHE A 85 3.15 -14.20 4.93
C PHE A 85 3.07 -15.70 5.28
N PHE A 86 3.79 -16.59 4.59
CA PHE A 86 3.98 -17.98 5.02
C PHE A 86 5.13 -18.15 6.01
N ARG A 87 5.87 -17.08 6.31
CA ARG A 87 6.99 -17.07 7.25
C ARG A 87 6.58 -16.42 8.58
N PRO A 88 6.94 -17.00 9.74
CA PRO A 88 6.61 -16.39 11.03
C PRO A 88 7.43 -15.13 11.29
N LEU A 89 6.83 -14.16 11.99
CA LEU A 89 7.45 -12.89 12.40
C LEU A 89 8.62 -13.04 13.40
N THR A 90 8.90 -14.25 13.90
CA THR A 90 10.09 -14.55 14.71
C THR A 90 11.37 -14.72 13.87
N LYS A 91 11.25 -14.72 12.55
CA LYS A 91 12.38 -14.78 11.60
C LYS A 91 12.49 -13.44 10.87
N PRO A 92 13.68 -13.11 10.30
CA PRO A 92 13.80 -11.93 9.46
C PRO A 92 12.76 -11.93 8.33
N LEU A 93 12.14 -10.77 8.10
CA LEU A 93 11.21 -10.58 7.00
C LEU A 93 11.91 -10.78 5.65
N ARG A 94 11.16 -11.28 4.69
CA ARG A 94 11.59 -11.47 3.30
C ARG A 94 10.42 -11.12 2.41
N ALA A 95 10.70 -10.56 1.24
CA ALA A 95 9.71 -10.45 0.19
C ALA A 95 9.23 -11.84 -0.25
N LEU A 96 8.03 -11.93 -0.80
CA LEU A 96 7.58 -13.14 -1.48
C LEU A 96 8.58 -13.51 -2.61
N PRO A 97 8.84 -14.81 -2.85
CA PRO A 97 9.72 -15.23 -3.94
C PRO A 97 9.26 -14.68 -5.30
N TYR A 98 10.19 -14.42 -6.21
CA TYR A 98 9.96 -13.80 -7.53
C TYR A 98 8.81 -14.41 -8.35
N ALA A 99 8.59 -15.73 -8.22
CA ALA A 99 7.48 -16.42 -8.87
C ALA A 99 6.07 -15.91 -8.43
N GLY A 100 6.00 -15.10 -7.36
CA GLY A 100 4.79 -14.46 -6.86
C GLY A 100 4.80 -12.93 -6.93
N ASP A 101 5.95 -12.24 -7.00
CA ASP A 101 6.07 -10.77 -7.05
C ASP A 101 7.50 -10.29 -7.42
N ASP A 102 7.63 -9.11 -8.03
CA ASP A 102 8.91 -8.38 -8.18
C ASP A 102 8.87 -7.09 -7.35
N LEU A 103 9.19 -7.21 -6.07
CA LEU A 103 9.13 -6.09 -5.14
C LEU A 103 10.12 -4.96 -5.50
N ASP A 104 11.25 -5.28 -6.13
CA ASP A 104 12.24 -4.28 -6.54
C ASP A 104 11.68 -3.37 -7.64
N VAL A 105 10.92 -3.93 -8.59
CA VAL A 105 10.18 -3.15 -9.59
C VAL A 105 9.15 -2.25 -8.91
N SER A 106 8.37 -2.78 -7.98
CA SER A 106 7.35 -2.01 -7.26
C SER A 106 7.97 -0.84 -6.50
N ILE A 107 8.99 -1.10 -5.67
CA ILE A 107 9.67 -0.07 -4.87
C ILE A 107 10.28 1.00 -5.79
N ARG A 108 10.99 0.62 -6.86
CA ARG A 108 11.60 1.59 -7.77
C ARG A 108 10.57 2.56 -8.38
N VAL A 109 9.46 2.04 -8.91
CA VAL A 109 8.43 2.89 -9.53
C VAL A 109 7.71 3.75 -8.49
N LEU A 110 7.41 3.18 -7.31
CA LEU A 110 6.73 3.90 -6.25
C LEU A 110 7.63 4.98 -5.60
N ASP A 111 8.93 4.73 -5.45
CA ASP A 111 9.91 5.73 -5.00
C ASP A 111 10.00 6.91 -5.97
N GLU A 112 10.03 6.63 -7.29
CA GLU A 112 10.03 7.69 -8.30
C GLU A 112 8.77 8.57 -8.22
N LEU A 113 7.60 7.95 -8.05
CA LEU A 113 6.32 8.66 -7.94
C LEU A 113 6.22 9.43 -6.61
N ALA A 114 6.68 8.83 -5.52
CA ALA A 114 6.73 9.45 -4.21
C ALA A 114 7.64 10.69 -4.20
N ALA A 115 8.82 10.59 -4.83
CA ALA A 115 9.74 11.72 -4.98
C ALA A 115 9.15 12.85 -5.83
N GLN A 116 8.45 12.52 -6.93
CA GLN A 116 7.77 13.52 -7.78
C GLN A 116 6.67 14.28 -7.02
N ASP A 117 5.96 13.59 -6.14
CA ASP A 117 4.80 14.15 -5.43
C ASP A 117 5.16 14.71 -4.04
N GLY A 118 6.40 14.56 -3.58
CA GLY A 118 6.80 14.95 -2.22
C GLY A 118 6.15 14.11 -1.13
N VAL A 119 5.83 12.84 -1.43
CA VAL A 119 5.20 11.89 -0.52
C VAL A 119 6.27 11.04 0.15
N ALA A 120 6.19 10.88 1.47
CA ALA A 120 7.12 10.02 2.20
C ALA A 120 6.73 8.54 2.02
N LEU A 121 7.64 7.71 1.51
CA LEU A 121 7.42 6.27 1.28
C LEU A 121 8.25 5.43 2.27
N HIS A 122 7.61 4.53 3.00
CA HIS A 122 8.29 3.69 3.99
C HIS A 122 7.72 2.27 4.06
N LEU A 123 8.54 1.37 4.60
CA LEU A 123 8.13 0.03 5.03
C LEU A 123 7.95 0.01 6.56
N PRO A 124 6.97 -0.74 7.09
CA PRO A 124 6.80 -0.88 8.53
C PRO A 124 7.99 -1.64 9.15
N THR A 125 8.32 -1.32 10.40
CA THR A 125 9.32 -2.08 11.17
C THR A 125 8.62 -3.07 12.10
N VAL A 126 8.99 -4.35 12.03
CA VAL A 126 8.37 -5.40 12.86
C VAL A 126 8.54 -5.09 14.35
N TRP A 127 7.46 -5.27 15.11
CA TRP A 127 7.41 -5.04 16.57
C TRP A 127 7.66 -3.59 17.01
N ARG A 128 7.73 -2.64 16.07
CA ARG A 128 7.80 -1.21 16.37
C ARG A 128 6.42 -0.60 16.24
N ARG A 129 6.04 0.21 17.24
CA ARG A 129 4.83 1.02 17.16
C ARG A 129 5.03 2.10 16.10
N GLU A 130 4.10 2.17 15.16
CA GLU A 130 4.07 3.21 14.13
C GLU A 130 3.04 4.30 14.46
N ASP A 131 3.35 5.55 14.11
CA ASP A 131 2.38 6.65 14.02
C ASP A 131 2.31 7.09 12.55
N PRO A 132 1.28 6.65 11.79
CA PRO A 132 1.18 6.96 10.36
C PRO A 132 1.01 8.46 10.09
N TRP A 133 0.65 9.26 11.11
CA TRP A 133 0.44 10.69 11.00
C TRP A 133 1.60 11.55 11.54
N SER A 134 2.67 10.92 12.04
CA SER A 134 3.87 11.61 12.55
C SER A 134 4.46 12.55 11.50
N GLU A 135 5.09 13.65 11.89
CA GLU A 135 5.85 14.49 10.95
C GLU A 135 7.34 14.17 10.94
N ALA A 136 7.80 13.33 11.88
CA ALA A 136 9.18 12.89 11.95
C ALA A 136 9.46 11.77 10.92
N VAL A 137 10.62 11.88 10.27
CA VAL A 137 11.26 10.84 9.43
C VAL A 137 12.22 10.04 10.30
#